data_AF-A0A0C3QJZ1-F1
#
_entry.id   AF-A0A0C3QJZ1-F1
#
_cell.length_a   1.000
_cell.length_b   1.000
_cell.length_c   1.000
_cell.angle_alpha   90.00
_cell.angle_beta   90.00
_cell.angle_gamma   90.00
#
_symmetry.space_group_name_H-M   'P 1'
#
loop_
_entity.id
_entity.type
_entity.pdbx_description
1 polymer ?
#
loop_
_entity_poly.entity_id
_entity_poly.type
_entity_poly.pdbx_seq_one_letter_code
_entity_poly.pdbx_strand_id
1 'polypeptide(L)'
;CPRSHPADSIDITILHTTGQHVTRFRPCACSEKELWEQLLGVDIWPATHKRPKTGFTMEVLRHQRCFNLRSKTNLKEYYDALVDLTSAAEDKTSVPYVYDQFRLGFREHRALATHMRAGRPDATAPLTYGELCVVCPTCPHPGVNLPHNWERDPLK
;
A
#
# COMPACT_ATOMS: atom_id res chain seq x y z
N CYS A 1 24.03 9.96 2.21
CA CYS A 1 24.17 11.25 1.49
C CYS A 1 25.45 11.96 1.93
N PRO A 2 26.30 12.50 1.05
CA PRO A 2 27.51 13.22 1.45
C PRO A 2 27.25 14.49 2.28
N ARG A 3 26.05 15.08 2.17
CA ARG A 3 25.64 16.28 2.91
C ARG A 3 24.99 16.01 4.28
N SER A 4 24.73 14.75 4.64
CA SER A 4 24.19 14.41 5.97
C SER A 4 25.26 13.79 6.86
N HIS A 5 25.21 14.09 8.15
CA HIS A 5 26.11 13.54 9.16
C HIS A 5 25.65 12.13 9.57
N PRO A 6 26.56 11.21 9.94
CA PRO A 6 26.15 9.88 10.46
C PRO A 6 25.21 9.96 11.67
N ALA A 7 25.32 11.00 12.49
CA ALA A 7 24.43 11.24 13.64
C ALA A 7 22.99 11.61 13.24
N ASP A 8 22.74 12.00 11.99
CA ASP A 8 21.39 12.29 11.47
C ASP A 8 20.62 11.00 11.14
N SER A 9 21.24 9.84 11.33
CA SER A 9 20.62 8.55 11.10
C SER A 9 19.53 8.29 12.14
N ILE A 10 18.44 7.71 11.67
CA ILE A 10 17.30 7.33 12.49
C ILE A 10 17.03 5.84 12.33
N ASP A 11 16.60 5.21 13.41
CA ASP A 11 16.16 3.82 13.36
C ASP A 11 14.68 3.78 12.94
N ILE A 12 14.38 2.96 11.94
CA ILE A 12 13.05 2.76 11.37
C ILE A 12 12.73 1.27 11.38
N THR A 13 11.58 0.93 11.95
CA THR A 13 11.02 -0.42 11.85
C THR A 13 10.36 -0.60 10.49
N ILE A 14 10.86 -1.52 9.69
CA ILE A 14 10.37 -1.82 8.35
C ILE A 14 9.71 -3.20 8.34
N LEU A 15 8.44 -3.26 7.94
CA LEU A 15 7.81 -4.53 7.58
C LEU A 15 8.10 -4.85 6.10
N HIS A 16 8.62 -6.05 5.87
CA HIS A 16 8.95 -6.59 4.56
C HIS A 16 8.40 -8.00 4.41
N THR A 17 8.47 -8.56 3.20
CA THR A 17 7.97 -9.90 2.88
C THR A 17 8.72 -11.01 3.60
N THR A 18 9.93 -10.73 4.09
CA THR A 18 10.74 -11.64 4.90
C THR A 18 10.58 -11.47 6.41
N GLY A 19 9.77 -10.51 6.86
CA GLY A 19 9.59 -10.18 8.28
C GLY A 19 9.79 -8.70 8.60
N GLN A 20 9.99 -8.41 9.87
CA GLN A 20 10.09 -7.07 10.44
C GLN A 20 11.52 -6.77 10.87
N HIS A 21 12.08 -5.69 10.32
CA HIS A 21 13.47 -5.35 10.48
C HIS A 21 13.62 -3.96 11.10
N VAL A 22 14.51 -3.80 12.08
CA VAL A 22 14.93 -2.47 12.51
C VAL A 22 16.12 -2.07 11.65
N THR A 23 15.95 -1.00 10.89
CA THR A 23 16.96 -0.53 9.93
C THR A 23 17.37 0.88 10.26
N ARG A 24 18.64 1.21 10.00
CA ARG A 24 19.14 2.57 10.16
C ARG A 24 19.03 3.32 8.85
N PHE A 25 18.16 4.31 8.81
CA PHE A 25 17.96 5.17 7.65
C PHE A 25 18.66 6.50 7.86
N ARG A 26 19.41 6.95 6.85
CA ARG A 26 20.08 8.25 6.88
C ARG A 26 19.49 9.16 5.81
N PRO A 27 18.72 10.19 6.19
CA PRO A 27 18.07 11.08 5.24
C PRO A 27 19.09 11.77 4.32
N CYS A 28 18.64 12.04 3.10
CA CYS A 28 19.34 12.85 2.15
C CYS A 28 19.12 14.34 2.47
N ALA A 29 20.21 15.09 2.62
CA ALA A 29 20.19 16.54 2.79
C ALA A 29 20.44 17.30 1.47
N CYS A 30 20.37 16.62 0.32
CA CYS A 30 20.57 17.26 -0.99
C CYS A 30 19.32 17.95 -1.54
N SER A 31 18.14 17.65 -0.99
CA SER A 31 16.85 18.16 -1.44
C SER A 31 16.04 18.64 -0.23
N GLU A 32 15.10 19.56 -0.45
CA GLU A 32 14.14 20.04 0.56
C GLU A 32 13.01 19.04 0.87
N LYS A 33 13.12 17.80 0.37
CA LYS A 33 12.13 16.74 0.59
C LYS A 33 12.08 16.33 2.06
N GLU A 34 10.86 16.23 2.58
CA GLU A 34 10.62 15.70 3.91
C GLU A 34 10.94 14.20 3.96
N LEU A 35 11.20 13.68 5.16
CA LEU A 35 11.61 12.29 5.36
C LEU A 35 10.62 11.29 4.74
N TRP A 36 9.31 11.52 4.87
CA TRP A 36 8.29 10.63 4.33
C TRP A 36 8.35 10.55 2.80
N GLU A 37 8.66 11.66 2.11
CA GLU A 37 8.84 11.68 0.65
C GLU A 37 10.10 10.92 0.23
N GLN A 38 11.17 11.05 1.03
CA GLN A 38 12.41 10.31 0.77
C GLN A 38 12.22 8.80 0.94
N LEU A 39 11.43 8.38 1.94
CA LEU A 39 11.06 6.97 2.13
C LEU A 39 10.22 6.45 0.96
N LEU A 40 9.24 7.22 0.50
CA LEU A 40 8.47 6.85 -0.70
C LEU A 40 9.36 6.74 -1.95
N GLY A 41 10.37 7.62 -2.06
CA GLY A 41 11.36 7.57 -3.15
C GLY A 41 12.25 6.33 -3.16
N VAL A 42 12.27 5.53 -2.09
CA VAL A 42 12.97 4.25 -1.99
C VAL A 42 12.01 3.08 -1.73
N ASP A 43 10.76 3.20 -2.17
CA ASP A 43 9.71 2.17 -2.06
C ASP A 43 9.36 1.76 -0.61
N ILE A 44 9.48 2.70 0.33
CA ILE A 44 9.00 2.53 1.72
C ILE A 44 7.78 3.42 1.94
N TRP A 45 6.62 2.80 2.13
CA TRP A 45 5.41 3.48 2.57
C TRP A 45 5.51 3.84 4.05
N PRO A 46 5.57 5.13 4.42
CA PRO A 46 5.69 5.53 5.81
C PRO A 46 4.35 5.33 6.54
N ALA A 47 4.40 4.86 7.79
CA ALA A 47 3.21 4.74 8.62
C ALA A 47 2.62 6.11 9.03
N THR A 48 3.45 7.16 9.06
CA THR A 48 3.05 8.54 9.36
C THR A 48 3.90 9.52 8.53
N HIS A 49 3.35 10.69 8.19
CA HIS A 49 4.08 11.68 7.40
C HIS A 49 4.99 12.59 8.26
N LYS A 50 4.55 13.01 9.46
CA LYS A 50 5.29 14.00 10.27
C LYS A 50 6.64 13.49 10.80
N ARG A 51 6.66 12.27 11.33
CA ARG A 51 7.84 11.66 11.98
C ARG A 51 7.80 10.14 11.81
N PRO A 52 8.04 9.61 10.61
CA PRO A 52 7.99 8.18 10.36
C PRO A 52 9.07 7.45 11.18
N LYS A 53 8.63 6.54 12.05
CA LYS A 53 9.47 5.55 12.74
C LYS A 53 9.16 4.11 12.32
N THR A 54 8.12 3.95 11.51
CA THR A 54 7.66 2.67 10.97
C THR A 54 7.39 2.87 9.48
N GLY A 55 7.78 1.91 8.68
CA GLY A 55 7.50 1.87 7.26
C GLY A 55 7.14 0.46 6.78
N PHE A 56 6.51 0.40 5.62
CA PHE A 56 6.12 -0.85 4.95
C PHE A 56 6.70 -0.80 3.55
N THR A 57 7.44 -1.82 3.14
CA THR A 57 7.89 -1.88 1.74
C THR A 57 6.69 -1.91 0.79
N MET A 58 6.79 -1.25 -0.37
CA MET A 58 5.76 -1.36 -1.41
C MET A 58 5.53 -2.82 -1.81
N GLU A 59 6.58 -3.65 -1.73
CA GLU A 59 6.51 -5.09 -1.93
C GLU A 59 5.57 -5.78 -0.93
N VAL A 60 5.70 -5.54 0.38
CA VAL A 60 4.81 -6.19 1.37
C VAL A 60 3.35 -5.79 1.17
N LEU A 61 3.09 -4.53 0.78
CA LEU A 61 1.74 -4.04 0.49
C LEU A 61 1.13 -4.72 -0.74
N ARG A 62 1.92 -4.94 -1.79
CA ARG A 62 1.49 -5.68 -3.01
C ARG A 62 1.35 -7.17 -2.73
N HIS A 63 2.28 -7.76 -1.98
CA HIS A 63 2.31 -9.17 -1.64
C HIS A 63 1.10 -9.54 -0.79
N GLN A 64 0.80 -8.77 0.25
CA GLN A 64 -0.39 -8.95 1.07
C GLN A 64 -1.66 -8.88 0.23
N ARG A 65 -1.77 -7.92 -0.70
CA ARG A 65 -2.93 -7.80 -1.59
C ARG A 65 -3.12 -9.06 -2.45
N CYS A 66 -2.03 -9.65 -2.94
CA CYS A 66 -2.07 -10.90 -3.70
C CYS A 66 -2.62 -12.05 -2.84
N PHE A 67 -2.09 -12.23 -1.63
CA PHE A 67 -2.55 -13.26 -0.68
C PHE A 67 -4.02 -13.03 -0.29
N ASN A 68 -4.41 -11.79 -0.01
CA ASN A 68 -5.80 -11.48 0.31
C ASN A 68 -6.77 -11.90 -0.81
N LEU A 69 -6.39 -11.71 -2.07
CA LEU A 69 -7.22 -12.06 -3.23
C LEU A 69 -7.15 -13.54 -3.61
N ARG A 70 -5.99 -14.19 -3.43
CA ARG A 70 -5.73 -15.56 -3.91
C ARG A 70 -5.93 -16.62 -2.84
N SER A 71 -5.37 -16.40 -1.64
CA SER A 71 -5.44 -17.35 -0.52
C SER A 71 -6.52 -17.00 0.50
N LYS A 72 -7.24 -15.88 0.33
CA LYS A 72 -8.25 -15.36 1.27
C LYS A 72 -7.70 -15.10 2.68
N THR A 73 -6.38 -14.98 2.80
CA THR A 73 -5.71 -14.69 4.07
C THR A 73 -6.11 -13.28 4.53
N ASN A 74 -6.52 -13.17 5.78
CA ASN A 74 -6.85 -11.86 6.34
C ASN A 74 -5.56 -11.09 6.69
N LEU A 75 -5.68 -9.79 6.94
CA LEU A 75 -4.51 -8.94 7.16
C LEU A 75 -3.73 -9.34 8.43
N LYS A 76 -4.43 -9.79 9.49
CA LYS A 76 -3.83 -10.16 10.78
C LYS A 76 -3.04 -11.44 10.68
N GLU A 77 -3.60 -12.49 10.07
CA GLU A 77 -2.90 -13.76 9.81
C GLU A 77 -1.65 -13.54 8.97
N TYR A 78 -1.74 -12.71 7.93
CA TYR A 78 -0.59 -12.38 7.10
C TYR A 78 0.49 -11.64 7.90
N TYR A 79 0.11 -10.68 8.74
CA TYR A 79 1.04 -9.98 9.62
C TYR A 79 1.70 -10.94 10.63
N ASP A 80 0.93 -11.83 11.25
CA ASP A 80 1.45 -12.80 12.21
C ASP A 80 2.46 -13.73 11.55
N ALA A 81 2.18 -14.20 10.32
CA ALA A 81 3.15 -14.98 9.56
C ALA A 81 4.47 -14.22 9.31
N LEU A 82 4.42 -12.91 9.06
CA LEU A 82 5.64 -12.09 8.93
C LEU A 82 6.36 -11.91 10.27
N VAL A 83 5.65 -11.78 11.38
CA VAL A 83 6.25 -11.75 12.73
C VAL A 83 6.94 -13.08 13.03
N ASP A 84 6.33 -14.20 12.65
CA ASP A 84 6.91 -15.54 12.82
C ASP A 84 8.18 -15.74 12.00
N LEU A 85 8.26 -15.15 10.80
CA LEU A 85 9.49 -15.13 10.00
C LEU A 85 10.58 -14.23 10.62
N THR A 86 10.19 -13.23 11.41
CA THR A 86 11.13 -12.29 12.04
C THR A 86 11.86 -12.93 13.21
N SER A 87 11.12 -13.63 14.07
CA SER A 87 11.66 -14.37 15.20
C SER A 87 10.94 -15.70 15.26
N ALA A 88 11.63 -16.75 14.83
CA ALA A 88 11.15 -18.12 14.94
C ALA A 88 11.14 -18.64 16.38
N ALA A 89 11.68 -17.88 17.34
CA ALA A 89 11.68 -18.22 18.76
C ALA A 89 10.33 -17.89 19.42
N GLU A 90 9.98 -18.64 20.47
CA GLU A 90 8.73 -18.47 21.23
C GLU A 90 8.58 -17.05 21.82
N ASP A 91 9.69 -16.34 22.04
CA ASP A 91 9.69 -14.98 22.57
C ASP A 91 9.58 -13.91 21.48
N LYS A 92 8.33 -13.59 21.13
CA LYS A 92 7.96 -12.51 20.20
C LYS A 92 7.89 -11.14 20.87
N THR A 93 8.14 -11.02 22.19
CA THR A 93 8.00 -9.75 22.92
C THR A 93 9.03 -8.71 22.48
N SER A 94 10.14 -9.13 21.89
CA SER A 94 11.18 -8.27 21.34
C SER A 94 10.80 -7.62 20.00
N VAL A 95 9.77 -8.13 19.30
CA VAL A 95 9.32 -7.59 18.01
C VAL A 95 8.31 -6.47 18.24
N PRO A 96 8.58 -5.21 17.84
CA PRO A 96 7.62 -4.12 17.99
C PRO A 96 6.28 -4.44 17.33
N TYR A 97 5.17 -4.21 18.03
CA TYR A 97 3.85 -4.39 17.45
C TYR A 97 3.50 -3.23 16.52
N VAL A 98 3.41 -3.49 15.21
CA VAL A 98 3.14 -2.47 14.18
C VAL A 98 1.90 -2.76 13.33
N TYR A 99 1.07 -3.74 13.73
CA TYR A 99 -0.10 -4.17 12.97
C TYR A 99 -1.11 -3.05 12.71
N ASP A 100 -1.38 -2.18 13.70
CA ASP A 100 -2.36 -1.11 13.53
C ASP A 100 -1.92 -0.09 12.48
N GLN A 101 -0.63 0.23 12.47
CA GLN A 101 -0.02 1.08 11.46
C GLN A 101 -0.05 0.38 10.09
N PHE A 102 0.24 -0.92 10.04
CA PHE A 102 0.19 -1.70 8.80
C PHE A 102 -1.23 -1.75 8.22
N ARG A 103 -2.25 -1.88 9.08
CA ARG A 103 -3.66 -1.85 8.69
C ARG A 103 -4.08 -0.54 8.07
N LEU A 104 -3.62 0.58 8.60
CA LEU A 104 -3.88 1.89 8.02
C LEU A 104 -3.11 2.06 6.70
N GLY A 105 -1.80 1.82 6.69
CA GLY A 105 -0.96 1.95 5.50
C GLY A 105 -1.43 1.06 4.34
N PHE A 106 -1.90 -0.15 4.63
CA PHE A 106 -2.49 -1.04 3.62
C PHE A 106 -3.77 -0.47 3.00
N ARG A 107 -4.66 0.11 3.82
CA ARG A 107 -5.91 0.73 3.33
C ARG A 107 -5.62 1.95 2.46
N GLU A 108 -4.72 2.81 2.91
CA GLU A 108 -4.29 4.01 2.18
C GLU A 108 -3.66 3.64 0.84
N HIS A 109 -2.69 2.71 0.85
CA HIS A 109 -2.06 2.22 -0.38
C HIS A 109 -3.08 1.58 -1.34
N ARG A 110 -4.06 0.82 -0.83
CA ARG A 110 -5.12 0.24 -1.68
C ARG A 110 -6.02 1.31 -2.31
N ALA A 111 -6.35 2.36 -1.56
CA ALA A 111 -7.11 3.49 -2.08
C ALA A 111 -6.31 4.20 -3.18
N LEU A 112 -5.06 4.58 -2.91
CA LEU A 112 -4.19 5.23 -3.89
C LEU A 112 -3.99 4.37 -5.14
N ALA A 113 -3.72 3.08 -4.98
CA ALA A 113 -3.60 2.15 -6.11
C ALA A 113 -4.91 2.00 -6.93
N THR A 114 -6.05 2.38 -6.36
CA THR A 114 -7.32 2.41 -7.10
C THR A 114 -7.46 3.72 -7.87
N HIS A 115 -7.11 4.86 -7.28
CA HIS A 115 -7.01 6.14 -7.99
C HIS A 115 -6.04 6.07 -9.19
N MET A 116 -4.85 5.51 -8.96
CA MET A 116 -3.83 5.35 -10.02
C MET A 116 -4.34 4.48 -11.18
N ARG A 117 -5.05 3.38 -10.88
CA ARG A 117 -5.62 2.50 -11.93
C ARG A 117 -6.74 3.16 -12.72
N ALA A 118 -7.50 4.06 -12.10
CA ALA A 118 -8.51 4.88 -12.78
C ALA A 118 -7.89 6.05 -13.58
N GLY A 119 -6.56 6.19 -13.59
CA GLY A 119 -5.89 7.31 -14.26
C GLY A 119 -6.20 8.66 -13.61
N ARG A 120 -6.51 8.68 -12.30
CA ARG A 120 -6.89 9.87 -11.56
C ARG A 120 -5.71 10.39 -10.73
N PRO A 121 -4.90 11.34 -11.26
CA PRO A 121 -3.73 11.87 -10.56
C PRO A 121 -4.13 12.80 -9.40
N ASP A 122 -5.32 13.41 -9.47
CA ASP A 122 -5.81 14.35 -8.45
C ASP A 122 -6.88 13.68 -7.55
N ALA A 123 -6.56 13.57 -6.27
CA ALA A 123 -7.46 13.03 -5.26
C ALA A 123 -8.26 14.12 -4.51
N THR A 124 -8.08 15.41 -4.84
CA THR A 124 -8.73 16.53 -4.12
C THR A 124 -10.17 16.76 -4.57
N ALA A 125 -10.48 16.51 -5.85
CA ALA A 125 -11.85 16.58 -6.35
C ALA A 125 -12.71 15.43 -5.78
N PRO A 126 -14.01 15.67 -5.50
CA PRO A 126 -14.92 14.63 -5.03
C PRO A 126 -15.11 13.53 -6.10
N LEU A 127 -15.34 12.30 -5.66
CA LEU A 127 -15.60 11.17 -6.54
C LEU A 127 -17.06 11.16 -7.00
N THR A 128 -17.26 10.92 -8.28
CA THR A 128 -18.56 10.57 -8.85
C THR A 128 -18.84 9.07 -8.67
N TYR A 129 -20.12 8.69 -8.67
CA TYR A 129 -20.50 7.30 -8.51
C TYR A 129 -19.91 6.44 -9.63
N GLY A 130 -19.20 5.37 -9.27
CA GLY A 130 -18.58 4.46 -10.23
C GLY A 130 -17.29 4.94 -10.87
N GLU A 131 -16.77 6.14 -10.55
CA GLU A 131 -15.57 6.72 -11.17
C GLU A 131 -14.32 5.83 -11.06
N LEU A 132 -14.17 5.15 -9.91
CA LEU A 132 -13.05 4.26 -9.64
C LEU A 132 -13.33 2.79 -10.01
N CYS A 133 -14.53 2.49 -10.49
CA CYS A 133 -14.94 1.14 -10.82
C CYS A 133 -14.39 0.74 -12.19
N VAL A 134 -13.97 -0.51 -12.31
CA VAL A 134 -13.69 -1.09 -13.63
C VAL A 134 -15.03 -1.29 -14.33
N VAL A 135 -15.19 -0.68 -15.51
CA VAL A 135 -16.36 -0.90 -16.36
C VAL A 135 -16.35 -2.35 -16.82
N CYS A 136 -17.38 -3.11 -16.45
CA CYS A 136 -17.51 -4.50 -16.87
C CYS A 136 -17.80 -4.55 -18.37
N PRO A 137 -16.95 -5.19 -19.20
CA PRO A 137 -17.16 -5.26 -20.64
C PRO A 137 -18.35 -6.15 -21.04
N THR A 138 -18.78 -7.04 -20.15
CA THR A 138 -19.92 -7.95 -20.37
C THR A 138 -21.25 -7.32 -19.98
N CYS A 139 -21.24 -6.27 -19.15
CA CYS A 139 -22.48 -5.58 -18.80
C CYS A 139 -23.09 -4.91 -20.05
N PRO A 140 -24.42 -4.81 -20.16
CA PRO A 140 -25.08 -4.16 -21.29
C PRO A 140 -24.78 -2.65 -21.30
N HIS A 141 -24.14 -2.16 -22.36
CA HIS A 141 -23.81 -0.75 -22.58
C HIS A 141 -24.40 -0.28 -23.92
N PRO A 142 -25.54 0.44 -23.90
CA PRO A 142 -26.16 0.98 -25.11
C PRO A 142 -25.15 1.82 -25.91
N GLY A 143 -25.06 1.55 -27.22
CA GLY A 143 -24.12 2.24 -28.12
C GLY A 143 -22.65 1.81 -28.02
N VAL A 144 -22.31 0.86 -27.14
CA VAL A 144 -20.96 0.31 -27.01
C VAL A 144 -20.92 -1.16 -27.42
N ASN A 145 -21.68 -2.01 -26.70
CA ASN A 145 -21.68 -3.48 -26.91
C ASN A 145 -23.09 -4.07 -27.07
N LEU A 146 -24.12 -3.22 -27.20
CA LEU A 146 -25.47 -3.62 -27.51
C LEU A 146 -25.84 -3.29 -28.97
N PRO A 147 -26.62 -4.15 -29.66
CA PRO A 147 -27.21 -3.83 -30.96
C PRO A 147 -28.03 -2.54 -30.90
N HIS A 148 -28.11 -1.76 -31.98
CA HIS A 148 -28.81 -0.47 -31.97
C HIS A 148 -30.28 -0.56 -31.53
N ASN A 149 -30.95 -1.67 -31.86
CA ASN A 149 -32.34 -1.96 -31.52
C ASN A 149 -32.50 -2.90 -30.30
N TRP A 150 -31.51 -2.99 -29.41
CA TRP A 150 -31.55 -3.86 -28.22
C TRP A 150 -32.79 -3.68 -27.34
N GLU A 151 -33.40 -2.48 -27.35
CA GLU A 151 -34.65 -2.22 -26.62
C GLU A 151 -35.84 -3.02 -27.14
N ARG A 152 -35.80 -3.44 -28.40
CA ARG A 152 -36.83 -4.23 -29.09
C ARG A 152 -36.46 -5.71 -29.18
N ASP A 153 -35.43 -6.15 -28.46
CA ASP A 153 -35.04 -7.56 -28.45
C ASP A 153 -36.19 -8.40 -27.86
N PRO A 154 -36.75 -9.37 -28.60
CA PRO A 154 -37.85 -10.20 -28.13
C PRO A 154 -37.45 -11.16 -26.98
N LEU A 155 -36.16 -11.26 -26.66
CA LEU A 155 -35.62 -12.08 -25.57
C LEU A 155 -35.26 -11.28 -24.30
N LYS A 156 -35.55 -9.96 -24.29
CA LYS A 156 -35.30 -9.08 -23.15
C LYS A 156 -36.18 -9.40 -21.93
#